data_AF-A0A1H0MA43-F1
#
_entry.id   AF-A0A1H0MA43-F1
#
_cell.length_a   1.000
_cell.length_b   1.000
_cell.length_c   1.000
_cell.angle_alpha   90.00
_cell.angle_beta   90.00
_cell.angle_gamma   90.00
#
_symmetry.space_group_name_H-M   'P 1'
#
loop_
_entity.id
_entity.type
_entity.pdbx_description
1 polymer ?
#
loop_
_entity_poly.entity_id
_entity_poly.type
_entity_poly.pdbx_seq_one_letter_code
_entity_poly.pdbx_strand_id
1 'polypeptide(L)'
;MFNNISKKISKMSTENIQNYQFRIKLLMFLLTIIYIIGTFFLLSKDMMFVFGLLTIAMVTFIVFYLLIAAAITKGVYMILTDVLSPERYLKSLDKISSYKQGGIGSNNYNLRILYESNKAFGLIANGKFFEALDCLENIDASRFNKYQKKRYYPNYLLLKFMALLLSGQSYHLPDFTSSFEKLGVDINDTTIGNRQLNMIEAMDSIITNKEVNYYFEAADAKSRYSSLENNYFKAKNQLLLGNYKDAKENFQKIANENPELFYVREAKKYLEELDNE
;
A
#
# COMPACT_ATOMS: atom_id res chain seq x y z
N MET A 1 13.52 0.61 16.90
CA MET A 1 13.97 -0.68 16.30
C MET A 1 13.13 -1.08 15.07
N PHE A 2 11.80 -1.22 15.18
CA PHE A 2 10.90 -1.64 14.07
C PHE A 2 11.05 -0.85 12.75
N ASN A 3 11.05 0.49 12.81
CA ASN A 3 11.21 1.33 11.62
C ASN A 3 12.59 1.15 10.96
N ASN A 4 13.65 0.93 11.73
CA ASN A 4 14.99 0.74 11.20
C ASN A 4 15.09 -0.61 10.47
N ILE A 5 14.46 -1.66 11.00
CA ILE A 5 14.38 -2.96 10.33
C ILE A 5 13.61 -2.83 9.01
N SER A 6 12.46 -2.16 9.02
CA SER A 6 11.66 -1.94 7.80
C SER A 6 12.46 -1.18 6.73
N LYS A 7 13.16 -0.10 7.12
CA LYS A 7 14.06 0.66 6.23
C LYS A 7 15.24 -0.17 5.70
N LYS A 8 15.75 -1.11 6.50
CA LYS A 8 16.81 -2.02 6.06
C LYS A 8 16.26 -3.00 5.03
N ILE A 9 15.08 -3.57 5.29
CA ILE A 9 14.39 -4.49 4.39
C ILE A 9 14.07 -3.83 3.05
N SER A 10 13.62 -2.58 3.03
CA SER A 10 13.33 -1.86 1.78
C SER A 10 14.55 -1.64 0.89
N LYS A 11 15.76 -1.76 1.43
CA LYS A 11 17.03 -1.67 0.69
C LYS A 11 17.59 -3.03 0.29
N MET A 12 17.01 -4.14 0.74
CA MET A 12 17.44 -5.48 0.36
C MET A 12 16.95 -5.81 -1.06
N SER A 13 17.66 -6.73 -1.74
CA SER A 13 17.12 -7.38 -2.94
C SER A 13 15.91 -8.24 -2.60
N THR A 14 15.04 -8.48 -3.58
CA THR A 14 13.85 -9.33 -3.40
C THR A 14 14.21 -10.73 -2.91
N GLU A 15 15.29 -11.30 -3.43
CA GLU A 15 15.80 -12.62 -3.05
C GLU A 15 16.23 -12.64 -1.58
N ASN A 16 16.86 -11.57 -1.10
CA ASN A 16 17.27 -11.44 0.29
C ASN A 16 16.07 -11.29 1.22
N ILE A 17 15.02 -10.55 0.82
CA ILE A 17 13.78 -10.44 1.60
C ILE A 17 13.10 -11.81 1.72
N GLN A 18 12.98 -12.54 0.61
CA GLN A 18 12.40 -13.88 0.58
C GLN A 18 13.18 -14.84 1.50
N ASN A 19 14.51 -14.87 1.37
CA ASN A 19 15.38 -15.71 2.20
C ASN A 19 15.28 -15.34 3.68
N TYR A 20 15.23 -14.04 3.99
CA TYR A 20 15.07 -13.57 5.36
C TYR A 20 13.73 -14.02 5.95
N GLN A 21 12.63 -13.86 5.22
CA GLN A 21 11.31 -14.32 5.65
C GLN A 21 11.29 -15.84 5.86
N PHE A 22 11.89 -16.61 4.93
CA PHE A 22 11.97 -18.07 5.03
C PHE A 22 12.73 -18.51 6.29
N ARG A 23 13.90 -17.94 6.56
CA ARG A 23 14.70 -18.25 7.76
C ARG A 23 13.94 -17.98 9.05
N ILE A 24 13.22 -16.85 9.12
CA ILE A 24 12.42 -16.50 10.30
C ILE A 24 11.24 -17.46 10.49
N LYS A 25 10.55 -17.84 9.41
CA LYS A 25 9.48 -18.86 9.46
C LYS A 25 10.02 -20.22 9.90
N LEU A 26 11.17 -20.65 9.37
CA LEU A 26 11.82 -21.90 9.73
C LEU A 26 12.23 -21.92 11.21
N LEU A 27 12.81 -20.83 11.71
CA LEU A 27 13.19 -20.72 13.12
C LEU A 27 11.97 -20.83 14.05
N MET A 28 10.86 -20.17 13.72
CA MET A 28 9.63 -20.32 14.50
C MET A 28 9.06 -21.73 14.48
N PHE A 29 9.12 -22.39 13.32
CA PHE A 29 8.69 -23.78 13.20
C PHE A 29 9.52 -24.70 14.11
N LEU A 30 10.84 -24.58 14.09
CA LEU A 30 11.74 -25.36 14.96
C LEU A 30 11.51 -25.07 16.44
N LEU A 31 11.37 -23.80 16.84
CA LEU A 31 11.05 -23.43 18.22
C LEU A 31 9.72 -24.02 18.69
N THR A 32 8.73 -24.10 17.80
CA THR A 32 7.43 -24.71 18.12
C THR A 32 7.57 -26.21 18.41
N ILE A 33 8.39 -26.93 17.64
CA ILE A 33 8.67 -28.36 17.90
C ILE A 33 9.37 -28.54 19.25
N ILE A 34 10.41 -27.72 19.51
CA ILE A 34 11.15 -27.76 20.78
C ILE A 34 10.20 -27.49 21.96
N TYR A 35 9.31 -26.50 21.82
CA TYR A 35 8.30 -26.19 22.82
C TYR A 35 7.39 -27.39 23.08
N ILE A 36 6.84 -28.04 22.06
CA ILE A 36 5.96 -29.21 22.20
C ILE A 36 6.68 -30.34 22.96
N ILE A 37 7.91 -30.70 22.54
CA ILE A 37 8.69 -31.75 23.19
C ILE A 37 9.00 -31.38 24.65
N GLY A 38 9.41 -30.13 24.88
CA GLY A 38 9.72 -29.62 26.22
C GLY A 38 8.50 -29.65 27.15
N THR A 39 7.33 -29.23 26.65
CA THR A 39 6.10 -29.29 27.44
C THR A 39 5.70 -30.72 27.82
N PHE A 40 5.79 -31.67 26.88
CA PHE A 40 5.51 -33.08 27.17
C PHE A 40 6.44 -33.65 28.26
N PHE A 41 7.73 -33.37 28.14
CA PHE A 41 8.71 -33.79 29.15
C PHE A 41 8.45 -33.17 30.52
N LEU A 42 8.19 -31.87 30.59
CA LEU A 42 7.99 -31.16 31.87
C LEU A 42 6.71 -31.61 32.59
N LEU A 43 5.64 -31.87 31.84
CA LEU A 43 4.40 -32.41 32.39
C LEU A 43 4.60 -33.83 32.96
N SER A 44 5.41 -34.66 32.30
CA SER A 44 5.74 -36.02 32.80
C SER A 44 6.53 -36.03 34.12
N LYS A 45 7.14 -34.90 34.48
CA LYS A 45 7.97 -34.72 35.69
C LYS A 45 7.29 -33.87 36.76
N ASP A 46 6.05 -33.45 36.56
CA ASP A 46 5.30 -32.56 37.45
C ASP A 46 6.04 -31.22 37.75
N MET A 47 6.82 -30.73 36.79
CA MET A 47 7.65 -29.52 36.93
C MET A 47 6.88 -28.25 36.50
N MET A 48 5.72 -28.01 37.13
CA MET A 48 4.78 -26.96 36.73
C MET A 48 5.37 -25.54 36.71
N PHE A 49 6.27 -25.20 37.62
CA PHE A 49 6.93 -23.90 37.64
C PHE A 49 7.79 -23.66 36.39
N VAL A 50 8.59 -24.65 35.98
CA VAL A 50 9.47 -24.57 34.80
C VAL A 50 8.64 -24.54 33.52
N PHE A 51 7.52 -25.27 33.48
CA PHE A 51 6.55 -25.20 32.39
C PHE A 51 6.00 -23.77 32.21
N GLY A 52 5.68 -23.08 33.31
CA GLY A 52 5.25 -21.68 33.28
C GLY A 52 6.30 -20.75 32.65
N LEU A 53 7.57 -20.89 33.04
CA LEU A 53 8.67 -20.11 32.45
C LEU A 53 8.86 -20.39 30.95
N LEU A 54 8.81 -21.66 30.54
CA LEU A 54 8.91 -22.05 29.12
C LEU A 54 7.76 -21.44 28.30
N THR A 55 6.55 -21.42 28.85
CA THR A 55 5.36 -20.84 28.21
C THR A 55 5.53 -19.33 28.01
N ILE A 56 5.98 -18.60 29.03
CA ILE A 56 6.25 -17.16 28.94
C ILE A 56 7.31 -16.86 27.86
N ALA A 57 8.38 -17.66 27.82
CA ALA A 57 9.41 -17.53 26.79
C ALA A 57 8.83 -17.73 25.38
N MET A 58 8.01 -18.77 25.18
CA MET A 58 7.37 -19.05 23.90
C MET A 58 6.45 -17.91 23.44
N VAL A 59 5.63 -17.36 24.36
CA VAL A 59 4.77 -16.21 24.05
C VAL A 59 5.59 -15.00 23.62
N THR A 60 6.73 -14.74 24.28
CA THR A 60 7.64 -13.64 23.92
C THR A 60 8.23 -13.84 22.52
N PHE A 61 8.64 -15.07 22.17
CA PHE A 61 9.10 -15.39 20.82
C PHE A 61 8.01 -15.19 19.76
N ILE A 62 6.76 -15.57 20.05
CA ILE A 62 5.63 -15.34 19.14
C ILE A 62 5.43 -13.84 18.90
N VAL A 63 5.44 -13.02 19.95
CA VAL A 63 5.31 -11.56 19.81
C VAL A 63 6.45 -10.99 18.96
N PHE A 64 7.69 -11.43 19.20
CA PHE A 64 8.85 -10.97 18.42
C PHE A 64 8.75 -11.37 16.94
N TYR A 65 8.28 -12.59 16.65
CA TYR A 65 8.02 -13.04 15.29
C TYR A 65 6.97 -12.17 14.59
N LEU A 66 5.86 -11.84 15.27
CA LEU A 66 4.83 -10.97 14.72
C LEU A 66 5.38 -9.58 14.40
N LEU A 67 6.24 -9.03 15.26
CA LEU A 67 6.92 -7.74 15.01
C LEU A 67 7.86 -7.81 13.79
N ILE A 68 8.62 -8.88 13.62
CA ILE A 68 9.48 -9.06 12.43
C ILE A 68 8.62 -9.22 11.17
N ALA A 69 7.56 -10.03 11.21
CA ALA A 69 6.67 -10.22 10.08
C ALA A 69 6.03 -8.88 9.64
N ALA A 70 5.57 -8.08 10.61
CA ALA A 70 5.07 -6.74 10.34
C ALA A 70 6.15 -5.80 9.77
N ALA A 71 7.41 -5.92 10.21
CA ALA A 71 8.52 -5.13 9.68
C ALA A 71 8.89 -5.54 8.24
N ILE A 72 8.76 -6.82 7.89
CA ILE A 72 8.93 -7.31 6.51
C ILE A 72 7.86 -6.70 5.61
N THR A 73 6.59 -6.80 5.99
CA THR A 73 5.48 -6.23 5.21
C THR A 73 5.64 -4.73 5.02
N LYS A 74 5.96 -4.00 6.10
CA LYS A 74 6.24 -2.56 6.03
C LYS A 74 7.46 -2.25 5.17
N GLY A 75 8.54 -3.02 5.30
CA GLY A 75 9.75 -2.85 4.50
C GLY A 75 9.49 -3.06 3.00
N VAL A 76 8.67 -4.05 2.64
CA VAL A 76 8.22 -4.24 1.25
C VAL A 76 7.40 -3.04 0.79
N TYR A 77 6.42 -2.56 1.57
CA TYR A 77 5.66 -1.35 1.24
C TYR A 77 6.56 -0.12 1.00
N MET A 78 7.60 0.05 1.83
CA MET A 78 8.61 1.11 1.69
C MET A 78 9.46 1.02 0.41
N ILE A 79 9.51 -0.14 -0.26
CA ILE A 79 10.15 -0.24 -1.59
C ILE A 79 9.44 0.66 -2.59
N LEU A 80 8.11 0.70 -2.53
CA LEU A 80 7.33 1.60 -3.39
C LEU A 80 7.30 3.01 -2.81
N THR A 81 6.97 3.17 -1.52
CA THR A 81 6.68 4.51 -1.00
C THR A 81 7.90 5.40 -0.78
N ASP A 82 9.06 4.81 -0.50
CA ASP A 82 10.29 5.56 -0.20
C ASP A 82 11.42 5.29 -1.19
N VAL A 83 11.58 4.04 -1.64
CA VAL A 83 12.61 3.71 -2.66
C VAL A 83 12.12 3.97 -4.08
N LEU A 84 10.81 4.10 -4.29
CA LEU A 84 10.20 4.46 -5.58
C LEU A 84 10.48 3.42 -6.69
N SER A 85 10.49 2.13 -6.35
CA SER A 85 10.68 1.05 -7.33
C SER A 85 9.45 0.15 -7.43
N PRO A 86 8.48 0.47 -8.30
CA PRO A 86 7.22 -0.26 -8.39
C PRO A 86 7.40 -1.72 -8.85
N GLU A 87 8.29 -2.02 -9.79
CA GLU A 87 8.48 -3.40 -10.24
C GLU A 87 9.09 -4.29 -9.16
N ARG A 88 10.11 -3.78 -8.46
CA ARG A 88 10.72 -4.49 -7.33
C ARG A 88 9.73 -4.66 -6.19
N TYR A 89 8.88 -3.67 -5.94
CA TYR A 89 7.80 -3.79 -4.96
C TYR A 89 6.84 -4.92 -5.33
N LEU A 90 6.34 -4.96 -6.58
CA LEU A 90 5.44 -6.01 -7.05
C LEU A 90 6.08 -7.41 -6.94
N LYS A 91 7.33 -7.56 -7.41
CA LYS A 91 8.08 -8.81 -7.29
C LYS A 91 8.24 -9.23 -5.83
N SER A 92 8.56 -8.29 -4.95
CA SER A 92 8.74 -8.58 -3.52
C SER A 92 7.44 -8.92 -2.82
N LEU A 93 6.33 -8.24 -3.17
CA LEU A 93 4.98 -8.53 -2.67
C LEU A 93 4.57 -9.97 -2.99
N ASP A 94 4.74 -10.39 -4.24
CA ASP A 94 4.45 -11.76 -4.68
C ASP A 94 5.26 -12.79 -3.88
N LYS A 95 6.54 -12.49 -3.61
CA LYS A 95 7.44 -13.38 -2.86
C LYS A 95 7.18 -13.44 -1.37
N ILE A 96 6.47 -12.48 -0.76
CA ILE A 96 6.16 -12.52 0.68
C ILE A 96 4.71 -12.90 0.99
N SER A 97 3.82 -12.84 -0.01
CA SER A 97 2.38 -13.05 0.13
C SER A 97 2.04 -14.52 0.37
N SER A 98 1.49 -14.82 1.55
CA SER A 98 0.95 -16.15 1.85
C SER A 98 -0.25 -16.52 0.97
N TYR A 99 -1.03 -15.52 0.51
CA TYR A 99 -2.14 -15.72 -0.44
C TYR A 99 -1.60 -16.29 -1.76
N LYS A 100 -0.59 -15.62 -2.34
CA LYS A 100 0.01 -16.01 -3.63
C LYS A 100 0.76 -17.35 -3.55
N GLN A 101 1.40 -17.63 -2.42
CA GLN A 101 2.16 -18.86 -2.20
C GLN A 101 1.29 -20.10 -1.92
N GLY A 102 -0.03 -19.95 -1.75
CA GLY A 102 -0.89 -21.08 -1.38
C GLY A 102 -0.60 -21.64 0.03
N GLY A 103 -0.01 -20.84 0.92
CA GLY A 103 0.32 -21.26 2.29
C GLY A 103 -0.90 -21.40 3.21
N ILE A 104 -0.67 -21.75 4.48
CA ILE A 104 -1.74 -21.85 5.49
C ILE A 104 -2.53 -20.54 5.56
N GLY A 105 -3.86 -20.64 5.39
CA GLY A 105 -4.75 -19.49 5.37
C GLY A 105 -4.82 -18.74 4.04
N SER A 106 -4.25 -19.24 2.95
CA SER A 106 -4.35 -18.64 1.60
C SER A 106 -5.79 -18.41 1.15
N ASN A 107 -6.75 -19.23 1.57
CA ASN A 107 -8.18 -19.01 1.31
C ASN A 107 -8.81 -17.91 2.17
N ASN A 108 -8.05 -17.25 3.05
CA ASN A 108 -8.55 -16.18 3.90
C ASN A 108 -8.84 -14.93 3.07
N TYR A 109 -10.11 -14.53 3.08
CA TYR A 109 -10.58 -13.38 2.31
C TYR A 109 -9.85 -12.08 2.66
N ASN A 110 -9.46 -11.87 3.92
CA ASN A 110 -8.67 -10.69 4.31
C ASN A 110 -7.27 -10.69 3.67
N LEU A 111 -6.64 -11.85 3.53
CA LEU A 111 -5.33 -11.94 2.87
C LEU A 111 -5.45 -11.65 1.38
N ARG A 112 -6.55 -12.09 0.74
CA ARG A 112 -6.87 -11.71 -0.65
C ARG A 112 -7.04 -10.20 -0.79
N ILE A 113 -7.91 -9.57 0.02
CA ILE A 113 -8.11 -8.11 -0.02
C ILE A 113 -6.78 -7.37 0.11
N LEU A 114 -5.97 -7.74 1.10
CA LEU A 114 -4.67 -7.11 1.34
C LEU A 114 -3.73 -7.28 0.15
N TYR A 115 -3.57 -8.49 -0.36
CA TYR A 115 -2.67 -8.75 -1.49
C TYR A 115 -3.12 -8.02 -2.75
N GLU A 116 -4.39 -8.15 -3.14
CA GLU A 116 -4.92 -7.56 -4.38
C GLU A 116 -4.88 -6.02 -4.32
N SER A 117 -5.25 -5.41 -3.18
CA SER A 117 -5.17 -3.96 -3.01
C SER A 117 -3.72 -3.45 -3.07
N ASN A 118 -2.78 -4.15 -2.43
CA ASN A 118 -1.37 -3.77 -2.45
C ASN A 118 -0.75 -3.96 -3.84
N LYS A 119 -1.18 -4.99 -4.58
CA LYS A 119 -0.75 -5.23 -5.95
C LYS A 119 -1.30 -4.16 -6.89
N ALA A 120 -2.59 -3.85 -6.80
CA ALA A 120 -3.21 -2.75 -7.55
C ALA A 120 -2.48 -1.42 -7.31
N PHE A 121 -2.12 -1.10 -6.06
CA PHE A 121 -1.33 0.09 -5.74
C PHE A 121 0.02 0.14 -6.48
N GLY A 122 0.75 -0.98 -6.53
CA GLY A 122 2.01 -1.06 -7.27
C GLY A 122 1.83 -0.97 -8.78
N LEU A 123 0.75 -1.55 -9.31
CA LEU A 123 0.42 -1.51 -10.73
C LEU A 123 0.02 -0.10 -11.18
N ILE A 124 -0.79 0.62 -10.39
CA ILE A 124 -1.13 2.03 -10.62
C ILE A 124 0.14 2.89 -10.63
N ALA A 125 1.01 2.71 -9.63
CA ALA A 125 2.30 3.40 -9.58
C ALA A 125 3.17 3.14 -10.81
N ASN A 126 3.11 1.92 -11.37
CA ASN A 126 3.81 1.54 -12.59
C ASN A 126 3.10 2.00 -13.88
N GLY A 127 1.84 2.42 -13.82
CA GLY A 127 1.01 2.81 -14.98
C GLY A 127 0.27 1.65 -15.65
N LYS A 128 0.19 0.48 -15.00
CA LYS A 128 -0.50 -0.72 -15.48
C LYS A 128 -1.94 -0.76 -14.98
N PHE A 129 -2.75 0.22 -15.42
CA PHE A 129 -4.07 0.47 -14.84
C PHE A 129 -5.09 -0.65 -15.06
N PHE A 130 -5.10 -1.27 -16.24
CA PHE A 130 -6.00 -2.40 -16.53
C PHE A 130 -5.70 -3.60 -15.62
N GLU A 131 -4.42 -3.98 -15.48
CA GLU A 131 -4.01 -5.04 -14.54
C GLU A 131 -4.37 -4.70 -13.09
N ALA A 132 -4.33 -3.41 -12.72
CA ALA A 132 -4.75 -2.96 -11.40
C ALA A 132 -6.26 -3.13 -11.19
N LEU A 133 -7.07 -2.83 -12.21
CA LEU A 133 -8.52 -3.06 -12.18
C LEU A 133 -8.83 -4.56 -12.06
N ASP A 134 -8.16 -5.42 -12.81
CA ASP A 134 -8.32 -6.88 -12.70
C ASP A 134 -8.03 -7.38 -11.26
N CYS A 135 -7.00 -6.82 -10.60
CA CYS A 135 -6.71 -7.13 -9.19
C CYS A 135 -7.88 -6.68 -8.28
N LEU A 136 -8.45 -5.51 -8.52
CA LEU A 136 -9.54 -4.98 -7.71
C LEU A 136 -10.88 -5.71 -7.96
N GLU A 137 -11.12 -6.24 -9.15
CA GLU A 137 -12.29 -7.10 -9.44
C GLU A 137 -12.25 -8.43 -8.68
N ASN A 138 -11.04 -8.90 -8.36
CA ASN A 138 -10.86 -10.05 -7.48
C ASN A 138 -11.29 -9.77 -6.03
N ILE A 139 -11.64 -8.53 -5.68
CA ILE A 139 -12.17 -8.16 -4.37
C ILE A 139 -13.69 -7.95 -4.47
N ASP A 140 -14.44 -8.88 -3.88
CA ASP A 140 -15.89 -8.76 -3.74
C ASP A 140 -16.25 -7.83 -2.56
N ALA A 141 -16.29 -6.52 -2.83
CA ALA A 141 -16.59 -5.52 -1.81
C ALA A 141 -17.99 -5.66 -1.21
N SER A 142 -18.94 -6.33 -1.88
CA SER A 142 -20.29 -6.59 -1.36
C SER A 142 -20.27 -7.47 -0.10
N ARG A 143 -19.27 -8.35 0.00
CA ARG A 143 -19.07 -9.28 1.13
C ARG A 143 -18.38 -8.65 2.32
N PHE A 144 -18.08 -7.35 2.28
CA PHE A 144 -17.36 -6.70 3.37
C PHE A 144 -18.21 -6.63 4.64
N ASN A 145 -17.69 -7.19 5.73
CA ASN A 145 -18.25 -6.98 7.06
C ASN A 145 -17.97 -5.54 7.56
N LYS A 146 -18.59 -5.15 8.69
CA LYS A 146 -18.45 -3.81 9.28
C LYS A 146 -16.98 -3.38 9.47
N TYR A 147 -16.13 -4.29 9.89
CA TYR A 147 -14.70 -4.02 10.10
C TYR A 147 -13.98 -3.76 8.77
N GLN A 148 -14.21 -4.61 7.76
CA GLN A 148 -13.61 -4.47 6.44
C GLN A 148 -14.09 -3.20 5.73
N LYS A 149 -15.37 -2.84 5.89
CA LYS A 149 -15.91 -1.57 5.40
C LYS A 149 -15.17 -0.38 5.99
N LYS A 150 -14.90 -0.38 7.30
CA LYS A 150 -14.13 0.71 7.94
C LYS A 150 -12.65 0.71 7.54
N ARG A 151 -12.04 -0.48 7.37
CA ARG A 151 -10.58 -0.62 7.22
C ARG A 151 -10.08 -0.60 5.77
N TYR A 152 -10.78 -1.26 4.86
CA TYR A 152 -10.28 -1.53 3.50
C TYR A 152 -11.05 -0.83 2.40
N TYR A 153 -12.37 -0.63 2.59
CA TYR A 153 -13.23 -0.11 1.53
C TYR A 153 -12.87 1.30 1.05
N PRO A 154 -12.53 2.27 1.93
CA PRO A 154 -12.05 3.58 1.49
C PRO A 154 -10.86 3.49 0.52
N ASN A 155 -9.86 2.67 0.87
CA ASN A 155 -8.68 2.49 0.04
C ASN A 155 -8.99 1.73 -1.26
N TYR A 156 -9.88 0.74 -1.21
CA TYR A 156 -10.37 0.05 -2.40
C TYR A 156 -11.02 1.03 -3.40
N LEU A 157 -11.91 1.91 -2.90
CA LEU A 157 -12.57 2.92 -3.74
C LEU A 157 -11.56 3.89 -4.36
N LEU A 158 -10.61 4.39 -3.57
CA LEU A 158 -9.56 5.27 -4.08
C LEU A 158 -8.74 4.60 -5.20
N LEU A 159 -8.26 3.38 -4.97
CA LEU A 159 -7.46 2.66 -5.98
C LEU A 159 -8.27 2.39 -7.26
N LYS A 160 -9.54 1.99 -7.12
CA LYS A 160 -10.44 1.76 -8.25
C LYS A 160 -10.66 3.04 -9.05
N PHE A 161 -10.94 4.15 -8.36
CA PHE A 161 -11.11 5.46 -8.98
C PHE A 161 -9.85 5.91 -9.72
N MET A 162 -8.68 5.86 -9.06
CA MET A 162 -7.41 6.24 -9.68
C MET A 162 -7.11 5.42 -10.94
N ALA A 163 -7.34 4.11 -10.90
CA ALA A 163 -7.10 3.26 -12.06
C ALA A 163 -8.05 3.59 -13.23
N LEU A 164 -9.33 3.87 -12.97
CA LEU A 164 -10.28 4.29 -14.01
C LEU A 164 -9.93 5.67 -14.57
N LEU A 165 -9.70 6.65 -13.69
CA LEU A 165 -9.38 8.02 -14.07
C LEU A 165 -8.12 8.09 -14.94
N LEU A 166 -7.02 7.48 -14.48
CA LEU A 166 -5.73 7.57 -15.16
C LEU A 166 -5.64 6.68 -16.41
N SER A 167 -6.52 5.68 -16.54
CA SER A 167 -6.66 4.90 -17.79
C SER A 167 -7.58 5.56 -18.81
N GLY A 168 -8.32 6.61 -18.43
CA GLY A 168 -9.33 7.23 -19.28
C GLY A 168 -10.57 6.36 -19.50
N GLN A 169 -10.79 5.35 -18.66
CA GLN A 169 -12.02 4.55 -18.70
C GLN A 169 -13.22 5.34 -18.17
N SER A 170 -14.41 4.96 -18.62
CA SER A 170 -15.65 5.56 -18.11
C SER A 170 -15.87 5.23 -16.63
N TYR A 171 -16.25 6.24 -15.87
CA TYR A 171 -16.69 6.10 -14.49
C TYR A 171 -17.78 7.13 -14.20
N HIS A 172 -18.51 6.92 -13.12
CA HIS A 172 -19.52 7.85 -12.65
C HIS A 172 -19.18 8.29 -11.23
N LEU A 173 -18.79 9.55 -11.05
CA LEU A 173 -18.29 10.08 -9.76
C LEU A 173 -19.25 9.79 -8.58
N PRO A 174 -20.60 9.94 -8.72
CA PRO A 174 -21.54 9.59 -7.67
C PRO A 174 -21.47 8.14 -7.15
N ASP A 175 -20.98 7.19 -7.95
CA ASP A 175 -20.81 5.80 -7.51
C ASP A 175 -19.74 5.68 -6.42
N PHE A 176 -18.76 6.59 -6.45
CA PHE A 176 -17.71 6.70 -5.44
C PHE A 176 -18.16 7.55 -4.26
N THR A 177 -18.65 8.78 -4.50
CA THR A 177 -18.99 9.71 -3.42
C THR A 177 -20.14 9.17 -2.55
N SER A 178 -21.21 8.65 -3.14
CA SER A 178 -22.33 8.04 -2.39
C SER A 178 -21.92 6.78 -1.63
N SER A 179 -20.89 6.06 -2.12
CA SER A 179 -20.32 4.91 -1.40
C SER A 179 -19.61 5.34 -0.12
N PHE A 180 -18.98 6.52 -0.09
CA PHE A 180 -18.40 7.09 1.13
C PHE A 180 -19.47 7.56 2.12
N GLU A 181 -20.53 8.21 1.64
CA GLU A 181 -21.66 8.65 2.48
C GLU A 181 -22.34 7.46 3.19
N LYS A 182 -22.61 6.38 2.45
CA LYS A 182 -23.25 5.16 2.96
C LYS A 182 -22.41 4.38 3.96
N LEU A 183 -21.10 4.62 4.04
CA LEU A 183 -20.24 3.97 5.04
C LEU A 183 -20.55 4.43 6.46
N GLY A 184 -21.34 5.50 6.64
CA GLY A 184 -21.65 6.03 7.97
C GLY A 184 -20.37 6.47 8.69
N VAL A 185 -19.40 6.96 7.92
CA VAL A 185 -18.24 7.65 8.46
C VAL A 185 -18.78 8.97 8.98
N ASP A 186 -18.75 9.15 10.31
CA ASP A 186 -19.15 10.41 10.91
C ASP A 186 -18.33 11.54 10.24
N ILE A 187 -19.03 12.52 9.66
CA ILE A 187 -18.43 13.63 8.90
C ILE A 187 -17.53 14.48 9.82
N ASN A 188 -17.75 14.42 11.14
CA ASN A 188 -16.91 15.06 12.16
C ASN A 188 -15.70 14.21 12.61
N ASP A 189 -15.64 12.93 12.22
CA ASP A 189 -14.47 12.07 12.45
C ASP A 189 -13.53 12.24 11.24
N THR A 190 -12.34 12.79 11.48
CA THR A 190 -11.28 13.10 10.49
C THR A 190 -10.61 11.83 9.93
N THR A 191 -11.43 10.83 9.60
CA THR A 191 -10.99 9.50 9.22
C THR A 191 -10.38 9.47 7.82
N ILE A 192 -9.64 8.39 7.56
CA ILE A 192 -9.07 8.05 6.26
C ILE A 192 -10.10 8.16 5.12
N GLY A 193 -11.40 7.93 5.40
CA GLY A 193 -12.48 8.04 4.43
C GLY A 193 -12.63 9.44 3.82
N ASN A 194 -12.78 10.48 4.65
CA ASN A 194 -12.97 11.86 4.16
C ASN A 194 -11.76 12.34 3.39
N ARG A 195 -10.55 11.99 3.83
CA ARG A 195 -9.32 12.34 3.11
C ARG A 195 -9.30 11.74 1.69
N GLN A 196 -9.76 10.49 1.55
CA GLN A 196 -9.79 9.79 0.27
C GLN A 196 -10.93 10.27 -0.63
N LEU A 197 -12.08 10.61 -0.06
CA LEU A 197 -13.19 11.25 -0.79
C LEU A 197 -12.73 12.59 -1.40
N ASN A 198 -12.17 13.48 -0.57
CA ASN A 198 -11.67 14.78 -1.05
C ASN A 198 -10.58 14.62 -2.13
N MET A 199 -9.76 13.57 -2.02
CA MET A 199 -8.74 13.26 -3.03
C MET A 199 -9.36 12.81 -4.35
N ILE A 200 -10.41 11.97 -4.31
CA ILE A 200 -11.16 11.54 -5.50
C ILE A 200 -11.79 12.76 -6.20
N GLU A 201 -12.49 13.62 -5.45
CA GLU A 201 -13.13 14.82 -5.99
C GLU A 201 -12.09 15.78 -6.60
N ALA A 202 -10.97 16.01 -5.91
CA ALA A 202 -9.92 16.88 -6.43
C ALA A 202 -9.26 16.35 -7.70
N MET A 203 -9.02 15.04 -7.76
CA MET A 203 -8.50 14.39 -8.96
C MET A 203 -9.49 14.50 -10.14
N ASP A 204 -10.78 14.30 -9.89
CA ASP A 204 -11.84 14.44 -10.90
C ASP A 204 -11.91 15.87 -11.45
N SER A 205 -11.96 16.87 -10.56
CA SER A 205 -11.96 18.29 -10.94
C SER A 205 -10.78 18.62 -11.86
N ILE A 206 -9.56 18.24 -11.47
CA ILE A 206 -8.33 18.60 -12.21
C ILE A 206 -8.22 17.85 -13.54
N ILE A 207 -8.49 16.54 -13.54
CA ILE A 207 -8.21 15.69 -14.70
C ILE A 207 -9.36 15.67 -15.69
N THR A 208 -10.60 15.56 -15.22
CA THR A 208 -11.77 15.36 -16.08
C THR A 208 -12.46 16.68 -16.37
N ASN A 209 -12.78 17.46 -15.34
CA ASN A 209 -13.52 18.72 -15.52
C ASN A 209 -12.60 19.88 -15.95
N LYS A 210 -11.27 19.70 -15.82
CA LYS A 210 -10.25 20.75 -16.07
C LYS A 210 -10.50 22.00 -15.23
N GLU A 211 -10.94 21.80 -14.01
CA GLU A 211 -11.23 22.84 -13.03
C GLU A 211 -10.14 22.91 -11.96
N VAL A 212 -9.82 24.13 -11.54
CA VAL A 212 -8.81 24.38 -10.51
C VAL A 212 -9.29 23.80 -9.17
N ASN A 213 -8.43 23.04 -8.50
CA ASN A 213 -8.68 22.49 -7.17
C ASN A 213 -7.43 22.57 -6.29
N TYR A 214 -7.56 23.19 -5.12
CA TYR A 214 -6.44 23.47 -4.21
C TYR A 214 -6.18 22.37 -3.17
N TYR A 215 -6.90 21.25 -3.19
CA TYR A 215 -6.71 20.15 -2.23
C TYR A 215 -5.24 19.72 -2.13
N PHE A 216 -4.59 19.51 -3.27
CA PHE A 216 -3.21 19.02 -3.29
C PHE A 216 -2.20 20.05 -2.79
N GLU A 217 -2.55 21.35 -2.78
CA GLU A 217 -1.65 22.40 -2.30
C GLU A 217 -1.35 22.27 -0.79
N ALA A 218 -2.39 21.94 -0.02
CA ALA A 218 -2.31 21.74 1.43
C ALA A 218 -2.20 20.26 1.85
N ALA A 219 -2.24 19.31 0.91
CA ALA A 219 -2.22 17.89 1.23
C ALA A 219 -0.85 17.44 1.80
N ASP A 220 -0.86 16.90 3.02
CA ASP A 220 0.34 16.34 3.63
C ASP A 220 0.83 15.07 2.92
N ALA A 221 2.09 15.08 2.49
CA ALA A 221 2.77 13.90 1.98
C ALA A 221 3.34 13.05 3.14
N LYS A 222 2.88 11.79 3.26
CA LYS A 222 3.36 10.84 4.29
C LYS A 222 4.56 10.00 3.85
N SER A 223 4.92 10.09 2.57
CA SER A 223 6.00 9.34 1.92
C SER A 223 6.52 10.08 0.69
N ARG A 224 7.66 9.64 0.14
CA ARG A 224 8.18 10.20 -1.12
C ARG A 224 7.20 9.97 -2.27
N TYR A 225 6.57 8.80 -2.36
CA TYR A 225 5.59 8.49 -3.40
C TYR A 225 4.37 9.42 -3.33
N SER A 226 3.80 9.64 -2.14
CA SER A 226 2.68 10.59 -2.00
C SER A 226 3.09 12.04 -2.30
N SER A 227 4.35 12.40 -2.05
CA SER A 227 4.86 13.73 -2.44
C SER A 227 4.93 13.86 -3.96
N LEU A 228 5.32 12.79 -4.65
CA LEU A 228 5.40 12.74 -6.10
C LEU A 228 4.00 12.87 -6.72
N GLU A 229 3.03 12.11 -6.20
CA GLU A 229 1.62 12.20 -6.58
C GLU A 229 1.05 13.61 -6.35
N ASN A 230 1.27 14.20 -5.15
CA ASN A 230 0.82 15.56 -4.88
C ASN A 230 1.44 16.57 -5.84
N ASN A 231 2.75 16.49 -6.09
CA ASN A 231 3.44 17.39 -7.03
C ASN A 231 2.88 17.25 -8.45
N TYR A 232 2.49 16.05 -8.87
CA TYR A 232 1.89 15.82 -10.19
C TYR A 232 0.57 16.59 -10.32
N PHE A 233 -0.33 16.45 -9.35
CA PHE A 233 -1.61 17.16 -9.38
C PHE A 233 -1.46 18.66 -9.15
N LYS A 234 -0.51 19.12 -8.32
CA LYS A 234 -0.13 20.54 -8.22
C LYS A 234 0.29 21.09 -9.57
N ALA A 235 1.19 20.40 -10.29
CA ALA A 235 1.64 20.82 -11.60
C ALA A 235 0.48 20.92 -12.60
N LYS A 236 -0.40 19.91 -12.64
CA LYS A 236 -1.63 19.93 -13.46
C LYS A 236 -2.54 21.11 -13.10
N ASN A 237 -2.69 21.42 -11.81
CA ASN A 237 -3.49 22.56 -11.35
C ASN A 237 -2.88 23.91 -11.76
N GLN A 238 -1.56 24.06 -11.71
CA GLN A 238 -0.87 25.27 -12.18
C GLN A 238 -1.02 25.48 -13.69
N LEU A 239 -1.06 24.41 -14.50
CA LEU A 239 -1.39 24.52 -15.92
C LEU A 239 -2.80 25.09 -16.15
N LEU A 240 -3.80 24.67 -15.35
CA LEU A 240 -5.17 25.20 -15.44
C LEU A 240 -5.25 26.68 -15.06
N LEU A 241 -4.33 27.15 -14.21
CA LEU A 241 -4.20 28.56 -13.83
C LEU A 241 -3.40 29.39 -14.85
N GLY A 242 -2.79 28.78 -15.86
CA GLY A 242 -1.88 29.46 -16.79
C GLY A 242 -0.49 29.77 -16.19
N ASN A 243 -0.18 29.21 -15.02
CA ASN A 243 1.09 29.41 -14.33
C ASN A 243 2.15 28.39 -14.80
N TYR A 244 2.56 28.48 -16.06
CA TYR A 244 3.46 27.51 -16.70
C TYR A 244 4.81 27.33 -15.98
N LYS A 245 5.37 28.41 -15.43
CA LYS A 245 6.61 28.36 -14.66
C LYS A 245 6.48 27.47 -13.43
N ASP A 246 5.43 27.65 -12.63
CA ASP A 246 5.18 26.87 -11.41
C ASP A 246 4.80 25.42 -11.75
N ALA A 247 4.11 25.20 -12.88
CA ALA A 247 3.86 23.86 -13.40
C ALA A 247 5.17 23.14 -13.73
N LYS A 248 6.07 23.80 -14.48
CA LYS A 248 7.40 23.28 -14.83
C LYS A 248 8.22 22.96 -13.59
N GLU A 249 8.26 23.85 -12.60
CA GLU A 249 8.97 23.60 -11.34
C GLU A 249 8.44 22.36 -10.60
N ASN A 250 7.12 22.16 -10.57
CA ASN A 250 6.53 20.97 -9.93
C ASN A 250 6.77 19.68 -10.71
N PHE A 251 6.72 19.70 -12.05
CA PHE A 251 7.10 18.54 -12.86
C PHE A 251 8.59 18.20 -12.73
N GLN A 252 9.46 19.20 -12.63
CA GLN A 252 10.91 18.99 -12.46
C GLN A 252 11.24 18.25 -11.16
N LYS A 253 10.47 18.49 -10.08
CA LYS A 253 10.60 17.75 -8.80
C LYS A 253 10.30 16.25 -8.94
N ILE A 254 9.63 15.84 -10.01
CA ILE A 254 9.21 14.46 -10.27
C ILE A 254 10.14 13.80 -11.30
N ALA A 255 10.54 14.53 -12.35
CA ALA A 255 11.15 13.97 -13.56
C ALA A 255 12.47 13.21 -13.34
N ASN A 256 13.19 13.48 -12.24
CA ASN A 256 14.46 12.85 -11.92
C ASN A 256 14.33 11.54 -11.12
N GLU A 257 13.11 11.15 -10.73
CA GLU A 257 12.86 9.91 -10.01
C GLU A 257 12.84 8.69 -10.96
N ASN A 258 12.56 7.50 -10.43
CA ASN A 258 12.60 6.25 -11.18
C ASN A 258 11.61 6.27 -12.39
N PRO A 259 12.09 6.07 -13.65
CA PRO A 259 11.26 6.10 -14.86
C PRO A 259 10.22 4.96 -14.95
N GLU A 260 10.33 3.92 -14.13
CA GLU A 260 9.27 2.90 -14.00
C GLU A 260 7.95 3.48 -13.47
N LEU A 261 8.00 4.63 -12.79
CA LEU A 261 6.81 5.29 -12.26
C LEU A 261 6.02 6.01 -13.35
N PHE A 262 4.70 5.84 -13.34
CA PHE A 262 3.77 6.51 -14.24
C PHE A 262 3.94 8.03 -14.23
N TYR A 263 3.85 8.65 -13.06
CA TYR A 263 3.95 10.11 -12.91
C TYR A 263 5.30 10.67 -13.34
N VAL A 264 6.38 9.88 -13.30
CA VAL A 264 7.70 10.30 -13.80
C VAL A 264 7.70 10.38 -15.32
N ARG A 265 7.13 9.38 -15.99
CA ARG A 265 6.99 9.40 -17.45
C ARG A 265 6.08 10.52 -17.91
N GLU A 266 4.96 10.73 -17.24
CA GLU A 266 4.05 11.84 -17.56
C GLU A 266 4.70 13.20 -17.32
N ALA A 267 5.38 13.41 -16.18
CA ALA A 267 6.06 14.67 -15.90
C ALA A 267 7.11 15.01 -16.97
N LYS A 268 7.85 14.03 -17.49
CA LYS A 268 8.81 14.25 -18.59
C LYS A 268 8.13 14.72 -19.87
N LYS A 269 7.00 14.12 -20.26
CA LYS A 269 6.23 14.56 -21.43
C LYS A 269 5.78 16.01 -21.28
N TYR A 270 5.21 16.38 -20.13
CA TYR A 270 4.80 17.76 -19.89
C TYR A 270 5.96 18.75 -19.88
N LEU A 271 7.14 18.36 -19.38
CA LEU A 271 8.33 19.21 -19.45
C LEU A 271 8.78 19.45 -20.90
N GLU A 272 8.75 18.41 -21.74
CA GLU A 272 9.05 18.54 -23.17
C GLU A 272 8.05 19.46 -23.87
N GLU A 273 6.76 19.36 -23.56
CA GLU A 273 5.73 20.26 -24.10
C GLU A 273 5.95 21.72 -23.68
N LEU A 274 6.21 21.96 -22.38
CA LEU A 274 6.42 23.30 -21.82
C LEU A 274 7.74 23.96 -22.24
N ASP A 275 8.73 23.18 -22.68
CA ASP A 275 9.98 23.71 -23.24
C ASP A 275 9.83 24.19 -24.69
N ASN A 276 8.74 23.79 -25.36
CA ASN A 276 8.42 24.14 -26.74
C ASN A 276 7.35 25.25 -26.86
N GLU A 277 6.78 25.72 -25.74
CA GLU A 277 5.86 26.87 -25.64
C GLU A 277 6.60 28.17 -25.31
#